data_AF-A0A918SYE2-F1
#
_entry.id   AF-A0A918SYE2-F1
#
_cell.length_a   1.000
_cell.length_b   1.000
_cell.length_c   1.000
_cell.angle_alpha   90.00
_cell.angle_beta   90.00
_cell.angle_gamma   90.00
#
_symmetry.space_group_name_H-M   'P 1'
#
loop_
_entity.id
_entity.type
_entity.pdbx_description
1 polymer ?
#
loop_
_entity_poly.entity_id
_entity_poly.type
_entity_poly.pdbx_seq_one_letter_code
_entity_poly.pdbx_strand_id
1 'polypeptide(L)'
;MSLLELDGVKVHFPVRKGLLFNRTVGHVYAVDGISLKVEAGQTYGLVGESGCGKTTLGRAVLRLVDVTDGSVVLDGTDVAKLPEKELRTFRRRLQMVFQDPLGSLNPRQNIESILSEGMAAHGIGADQDERRERIRDILAKVGLPSNALSRYPHEFSGGQRQRIGIARALVLEPDLIICDEPVSALDVSIQAQVINLLEELQESMGLTYLVIAHDLAVVRHISDVIGVMYLGSLVEEAPSDALYEEPLHPYTRALMSAVPVPDPEVEDRRERILLHGDLPSPANPPSGCRFHTRCPWAQPKCAEERPELTDAGGGHKVACHFTGEIKAGTLRRAGEPEPSAAPEPSAPAKTVPPQAPAPEAETPEAEASEGSSGEGKPGAKAPGAKASGEK
;
A
#
# COMPACT_ATOMS: atom_id res chain seq x y z
N MET A 1 11.91 -20.87 -3.02
CA MET A 1 12.94 -20.57 -4.03
C MET A 1 12.56 -19.25 -4.64
N SER A 2 13.51 -18.33 -4.69
CA SER A 2 13.32 -16.98 -5.24
C SER A 2 12.91 -17.08 -6.71
N LEU A 3 11.76 -16.50 -7.04
CA LEU A 3 11.32 -16.36 -8.41
C LEU A 3 11.97 -15.13 -9.05
N LEU A 4 11.95 -13.99 -8.34
CA LEU A 4 12.58 -12.73 -8.78
C LEU A 4 13.71 -12.35 -7.81
N GLU A 5 14.87 -12.02 -8.35
CA GLU A 5 15.98 -11.41 -7.62
C GLU A 5 16.45 -10.14 -8.33
N LEU A 6 16.47 -9.03 -7.60
CA LEU A 6 17.10 -7.79 -8.02
C LEU A 6 18.39 -7.64 -7.24
N ASP A 7 19.49 -7.33 -7.92
CA ASP A 7 20.77 -7.05 -7.28
C ASP A 7 21.37 -5.74 -7.80
N GLY A 8 21.45 -4.76 -6.91
CA GLY A 8 22.08 -3.47 -7.16
C GLY A 8 21.45 -2.68 -8.32
N VAL A 9 20.17 -2.92 -8.62
CA VAL A 9 19.51 -2.37 -9.81
C VAL A 9 19.53 -0.85 -9.78
N LYS A 10 19.98 -0.24 -10.87
CA LYS A 10 19.95 1.21 -11.09
C LYS A 10 19.21 1.53 -12.38
N VAL A 11 18.48 2.63 -12.37
CA VAL A 11 17.84 3.23 -13.55
C VAL A 11 18.01 4.74 -13.47
N HIS A 12 19.00 5.25 -14.20
CA HIS A 12 19.34 6.67 -14.23
C HIS A 12 19.00 7.28 -15.59
N PHE A 13 18.13 8.28 -15.62
CA PHE A 13 17.75 8.94 -16.87
C PHE A 13 18.64 10.16 -17.15
N PRO A 14 19.26 10.28 -18.34
CA PRO A 14 20.10 11.42 -18.66
C PRO A 14 19.27 12.69 -18.83
N VAL A 15 19.66 13.76 -18.13
CA VAL A 15 19.12 15.11 -18.34
C VAL A 15 19.93 15.76 -19.47
N ARG A 16 19.28 16.08 -20.59
CA ARG A 16 19.92 16.68 -21.77
C ARG A 16 19.57 18.15 -21.91
N LYS A 17 20.52 18.98 -22.33
CA LYS A 17 20.33 20.43 -22.56
C LYS A 17 21.02 20.87 -23.87
N GLY A 18 20.31 21.65 -24.69
CA GLY A 18 20.81 22.26 -25.93
C GLY A 18 19.90 22.00 -27.14
N LEU A 19 19.76 22.97 -28.05
CA LEU A 19 18.90 22.87 -29.25
C LEU A 19 19.56 22.13 -30.43
N LEU A 20 20.89 22.16 -30.52
CA LEU A 20 21.66 21.62 -31.65
C LEU A 20 22.60 20.46 -31.24
N PHE A 21 23.07 20.44 -29.99
CA PHE A 21 23.89 19.37 -29.44
C PHE A 21 23.31 18.93 -28.10
N ASN A 22 22.76 17.71 -28.05
CA ASN A 22 22.07 17.13 -26.89
C ASN A 22 23.08 16.65 -25.82
N ARG A 23 23.76 17.59 -25.14
CA ARG A 23 24.75 17.26 -24.09
C ARG A 23 24.05 16.81 -22.80
N THR A 24 24.52 15.71 -22.21
CA THR A 24 24.10 15.28 -20.87
C THR A 24 24.67 16.22 -19.81
N VAL A 25 23.81 16.82 -19.00
CA VAL A 25 24.15 17.81 -17.96
C VAL A 25 23.86 17.29 -16.54
N GLY A 26 23.28 16.10 -16.41
CA GLY A 26 22.98 15.45 -15.14
C GLY A 26 22.21 14.16 -15.35
N HIS A 27 21.80 13.50 -14.26
CA HIS A 27 20.95 12.32 -14.29
C HIS A 27 19.83 12.44 -13.28
N VAL A 28 18.68 11.84 -13.60
CA VAL A 28 17.58 11.59 -12.66
C VAL A 28 17.78 10.18 -12.12
N TYR A 29 18.07 10.06 -10.82
CA TYR A 29 18.32 8.80 -10.13
C TYR A 29 16.99 8.14 -9.71
N ALA A 30 16.23 7.63 -10.68
CA ALA A 30 14.89 7.08 -10.43
C ALA A 30 14.92 5.77 -9.64
N VAL A 31 15.90 4.90 -9.91
CA VAL A 31 16.23 3.73 -9.10
C VAL A 31 17.73 3.74 -8.90
N ASP A 32 18.21 3.55 -7.67
CA ASP A 32 19.61 3.76 -7.34
C ASP A 32 20.16 2.74 -6.33
N GLY A 33 20.28 1.49 -6.79
CA GLY A 33 20.90 0.40 -6.04
C GLY A 33 19.90 -0.40 -5.24
N ILE A 34 18.77 -0.79 -5.85
CA ILE A 34 17.77 -1.63 -5.20
C ILE A 34 18.15 -3.10 -5.35
N SER A 35 18.23 -3.79 -4.21
CA SER A 35 18.29 -5.25 -4.13
C SER A 35 17.10 -5.77 -3.35
N LEU A 36 16.37 -6.75 -3.88
CA LEU A 36 15.23 -7.41 -3.24
C LEU A 36 15.05 -8.81 -3.81
N LYS A 37 14.29 -9.65 -3.10
CA LYS A 37 13.92 -11.00 -3.55
C LYS A 37 12.42 -11.23 -3.36
N VAL A 38 11.80 -11.90 -4.33
CA VAL A 38 10.40 -12.33 -4.27
C VAL A 38 10.37 -13.83 -4.49
N GLU A 39 9.85 -14.57 -3.52
CA GLU A 39 9.69 -16.01 -3.59
C GLU A 39 8.50 -16.39 -4.48
N ALA A 40 8.55 -17.57 -5.11
CA ALA A 40 7.42 -18.06 -5.89
C ALA A 40 6.16 -18.21 -5.03
N GLY A 41 5.03 -17.70 -5.52
CA GLY A 41 3.75 -17.70 -4.80
C GLY A 41 3.62 -16.60 -3.76
N GLN A 42 4.63 -15.73 -3.60
CA GLN A 42 4.64 -14.61 -2.66
C GLN A 42 4.10 -13.32 -3.29
N THR A 43 3.49 -12.46 -2.49
CA THR A 43 3.25 -11.06 -2.81
C THR A 43 4.26 -10.17 -2.10
N TYR A 44 5.07 -9.46 -2.90
CA TYR A 44 5.93 -8.39 -2.43
C TYR A 44 5.25 -7.04 -2.66
N GLY A 45 4.99 -6.30 -1.58
CA GLY A 45 4.48 -4.93 -1.62
C GLY A 45 5.61 -3.91 -1.71
N LEU A 46 5.58 -3.02 -2.71
CA LEU A 46 6.51 -1.90 -2.84
C LEU A 46 5.75 -0.58 -2.64
N VAL A 47 6.07 0.11 -1.53
CA VAL A 47 5.37 1.31 -1.10
C VAL A 47 6.26 2.54 -1.05
N GLY A 48 5.66 3.72 -1.11
CA GLY A 48 6.36 5.00 -0.98
C GLY A 48 5.60 6.15 -1.62
N GLU A 49 6.05 7.38 -1.39
CA GLU A 49 5.45 8.60 -1.96
C GLU A 49 5.46 8.57 -3.50
N SER A 50 4.54 9.32 -4.12
CA SER A 50 4.52 9.48 -5.58
C SER A 50 5.86 10.03 -6.09
N GLY A 51 6.33 9.53 -7.23
CA GLY A 51 7.60 9.95 -7.82
C GLY A 51 8.87 9.38 -7.18
N CYS A 52 8.78 8.49 -6.18
CA CYS A 52 9.97 7.90 -5.56
C CYS A 52 10.67 6.82 -6.41
N GLY A 53 10.06 6.36 -7.52
CA GLY A 53 10.67 5.45 -8.50
C GLY A 53 10.08 4.03 -8.60
N LYS A 54 9.00 3.73 -7.87
CA LYS A 54 8.36 2.39 -7.84
C LYS A 54 7.95 1.88 -9.23
N THR A 55 7.18 2.68 -9.97
CA THR A 55 6.77 2.36 -11.35
C THR A 55 7.97 2.17 -12.28
N THR A 56 9.03 2.95 -12.09
CA THR A 56 10.28 2.78 -12.85
C THR A 56 10.94 1.43 -12.56
N LEU A 57 11.00 1.03 -11.28
CA LEU A 57 11.50 -0.29 -10.90
C LEU A 57 10.66 -1.41 -11.52
N GLY A 58 9.34 -1.35 -11.39
CA GLY A 58 8.43 -2.33 -12.00
C GLY A 58 8.62 -2.46 -13.51
N ARG A 59 8.73 -1.34 -14.23
CA ARG A 59 9.01 -1.33 -15.67
C ARG A 59 10.39 -1.87 -16.02
N ALA A 60 11.39 -1.66 -15.16
CA ALA A 60 12.73 -2.21 -15.34
C ALA A 60 12.75 -3.74 -15.20
N VAL A 61 11.93 -4.31 -14.31
CA VAL A 61 11.79 -5.77 -14.16
C VAL A 61 11.34 -6.44 -15.46
N LEU A 62 10.38 -5.85 -16.19
CA LEU A 62 9.94 -6.35 -17.50
C LEU A 62 10.85 -5.92 -18.68
N ARG A 63 11.92 -5.18 -18.39
CA ARG A 63 12.76 -4.50 -19.38
C ARG A 63 11.93 -3.66 -20.37
N LEU A 64 10.92 -2.96 -19.86
CA LEU A 64 10.24 -1.86 -20.58
C LEU A 64 11.06 -0.56 -20.48
N VAL A 65 11.94 -0.49 -19.47
CA VAL A 65 13.00 0.49 -19.32
C VAL A 65 14.28 -0.28 -19.07
N ASP A 66 15.38 0.11 -19.73
CA ASP A 66 16.67 -0.53 -19.51
C ASP A 66 17.26 -0.14 -18.16
N VAL A 67 17.83 -1.12 -17.46
CA VAL A 67 18.64 -0.87 -16.27
C VAL A 67 19.97 -0.26 -16.70
N THR A 68 20.45 0.72 -15.94
CA THR A 68 21.76 1.33 -16.16
C THR A 68 22.89 0.53 -15.50
N ASP A 69 22.59 -0.22 -14.45
CA ASP A 69 23.53 -1.07 -13.71
C ASP A 69 22.75 -2.10 -12.87
N GLY A 70 23.45 -3.11 -12.37
CA GLY A 70 22.87 -4.22 -11.60
C GLY A 70 22.26 -5.33 -12.48
N SER A 71 21.53 -6.25 -11.85
CA SER A 71 20.89 -7.38 -12.55
C SER A 71 19.46 -7.63 -12.11
N VAL A 72 18.65 -8.12 -13.06
CA VAL A 72 17.25 -8.52 -12.87
C VAL A 72 17.17 -9.99 -13.24
N VAL A 73 17.10 -10.87 -12.25
CA VAL A 73 17.07 -12.32 -12.45
C VAL A 73 15.67 -12.85 -12.18
N LEU A 74 15.07 -13.54 -13.14
CA LEU A 74 13.84 -14.28 -12.94
C LEU A 74 14.09 -15.76 -13.20
N ASP A 75 13.81 -16.62 -12.21
CA ASP A 75 13.97 -18.08 -12.30
C ASP A 75 15.36 -18.47 -12.84
N GLY A 76 16.40 -17.86 -12.24
CA GLY A 76 17.81 -18.04 -12.63
C GLY A 76 18.25 -17.36 -13.94
N THR A 77 17.36 -16.69 -14.66
CA THR A 77 17.65 -16.03 -15.95
C THR A 77 17.75 -14.51 -15.80
N ASP A 78 18.90 -13.93 -16.17
CA ASP A 78 19.09 -12.47 -16.18
C ASP A 78 18.37 -11.81 -17.37
N VAL A 79 17.22 -11.21 -17.07
CA VAL A 79 16.30 -10.57 -18.05
C VAL A 79 16.95 -9.39 -18.75
N ALA A 80 17.83 -8.67 -18.05
CA ALA A 80 18.51 -7.49 -18.59
C ALA A 80 19.47 -7.85 -19.74
N LYS A 81 19.98 -9.09 -19.75
CA LYS A 81 20.96 -9.58 -20.73
C LYS A 81 20.35 -10.39 -21.88
N LEU A 82 19.06 -10.70 -21.85
CA LEU A 82 18.42 -11.51 -22.88
C LEU A 82 18.46 -10.85 -24.27
N PRO A 83 18.72 -11.60 -25.36
CA PRO A 83 18.49 -11.12 -26.71
C PRO A 83 17.01 -10.79 -26.95
N GLU A 84 16.69 -9.83 -27.83
CA GLU A 84 15.31 -9.37 -28.06
C GLU A 84 14.33 -10.50 -28.40
N LYS A 85 14.79 -11.49 -29.19
CA LYS A 85 13.98 -12.65 -29.58
C LYS A 85 13.59 -13.51 -28.38
N GLU A 86 14.56 -13.77 -27.48
CA GLU A 86 14.33 -14.56 -26.27
C GLU A 86 13.52 -13.77 -25.25
N LEU A 87 13.79 -12.47 -25.12
CA LEU A 87 13.03 -11.56 -24.27
C LEU A 87 11.55 -11.55 -24.64
N ARG A 88 11.20 -11.60 -25.94
CA ARG A 88 9.81 -11.71 -26.38
C ARG A 88 9.14 -12.95 -25.79
N THR A 89 9.75 -14.14 -25.91
CA THR A 89 9.19 -15.36 -25.32
C THR A 89 9.15 -15.28 -23.79
N PHE A 90 10.21 -14.72 -23.19
CA PHE A 90 10.34 -14.61 -21.74
C PHE A 90 9.28 -13.70 -21.11
N ARG A 91 8.91 -12.62 -21.80
CA ARG A 91 7.84 -11.71 -21.36
C ARG A 91 6.48 -12.39 -21.20
N ARG A 92 6.24 -13.56 -21.80
CA ARG A 92 5.01 -14.33 -21.49
C ARG A 92 4.92 -14.65 -19.98
N ARG A 93 6.05 -14.96 -19.34
CA ARG A 93 6.16 -15.30 -17.91
C ARG A 93 6.07 -14.08 -16.98
N LEU A 94 6.24 -12.87 -17.53
CA LEU A 94 6.33 -11.59 -16.83
C LEU A 94 5.28 -10.62 -17.35
N GLN A 95 4.20 -10.42 -16.61
CA GLN A 95 3.13 -9.53 -17.05
C GLN A 95 2.97 -8.33 -16.13
N MET A 96 2.30 -7.29 -16.64
CA MET A 96 2.07 -6.05 -15.92
C MET A 96 0.60 -5.64 -16.00
N VAL A 97 0.03 -5.32 -14.84
CA VAL A 97 -1.25 -4.63 -14.71
C VAL A 97 -0.93 -3.16 -14.46
N PHE A 98 -1.31 -2.30 -15.40
CA PHE A 98 -0.97 -0.87 -15.40
C PHE A 98 -1.95 -0.05 -14.55
N GLN A 99 -1.46 1.08 -14.04
CA GLN A 99 -2.20 2.05 -13.22
C GLN A 99 -3.48 2.59 -13.87
N ASP A 100 -3.44 2.92 -15.17
CA ASP A 100 -4.63 3.37 -15.92
C ASP A 100 -5.25 2.19 -16.68
N PRO A 101 -6.40 1.66 -16.23
CA PRO A 101 -7.02 0.51 -16.87
C PRO A 101 -7.48 0.85 -18.28
N LEU A 102 -8.01 2.06 -18.49
CA LEU A 102 -8.54 2.48 -19.78
C LEU A 102 -7.42 2.80 -20.76
N GLY A 103 -6.41 3.57 -20.34
CA GLY A 103 -5.25 3.91 -21.17
C GLY A 103 -4.44 2.69 -21.61
N SER A 104 -4.53 1.58 -20.87
CA SER A 104 -3.89 0.32 -21.25
C SER A 104 -4.69 -0.49 -22.28
N LEU A 105 -5.97 -0.20 -22.51
CA LEU A 105 -6.86 -0.94 -23.40
C LEU A 105 -7.10 -0.15 -24.69
N ASN A 106 -7.00 -0.80 -25.85
CA ASN A 106 -7.30 -0.15 -27.12
C ASN A 106 -8.82 0.10 -27.24
N PRO A 107 -9.32 1.35 -27.26
CA PRO A 107 -10.75 1.63 -27.24
C PRO A 107 -11.46 1.24 -28.55
N ARG A 108 -10.71 0.93 -29.62
CA ARG A 108 -11.22 0.52 -30.93
C ARG A 108 -11.34 -0.99 -31.11
N GLN A 109 -10.87 -1.77 -30.14
CA GLN A 109 -10.96 -3.23 -30.16
C GLN A 109 -11.98 -3.69 -29.12
N ASN A 110 -12.69 -4.77 -29.43
CA ASN A 110 -13.52 -5.45 -28.45
C ASN A 110 -12.64 -6.25 -27.47
N ILE A 111 -13.22 -6.68 -26.34
CA ILE A 111 -12.47 -7.39 -25.29
C ILE A 111 -11.86 -8.68 -25.81
N GLU A 112 -12.58 -9.42 -26.66
CA GLU A 112 -12.05 -10.64 -27.29
C GLU A 112 -10.76 -10.39 -28.06
N SER A 113 -10.72 -9.33 -28.87
CA SER A 113 -9.53 -8.98 -29.67
C SER A 113 -8.37 -8.58 -28.77
N ILE A 114 -8.64 -7.77 -27.74
CA ILE A 114 -7.63 -7.32 -26.77
C ILE A 114 -6.98 -8.50 -26.06
N LEU A 115 -7.79 -9.46 -25.59
CA LEU A 115 -7.30 -10.63 -24.86
C LEU A 115 -6.63 -11.65 -25.79
N SER A 116 -7.12 -11.79 -27.04
CA SER A 116 -6.56 -12.73 -28.02
C SER A 116 -5.22 -12.25 -28.61
N GLU A 117 -4.95 -10.95 -28.65
CA GLU A 117 -3.77 -10.37 -29.31
C GLU A 117 -2.46 -10.92 -28.72
N GLY A 118 -2.32 -10.86 -27.40
CA GLY A 118 -1.15 -11.41 -26.70
C GLY A 118 -1.04 -12.92 -26.92
N MET A 119 -2.15 -13.65 -26.83
CA MET A 119 -2.17 -15.10 -27.03
C MET A 119 -1.67 -15.47 -28.42
N ALA A 120 -2.17 -14.81 -29.45
CA ALA A 120 -1.73 -15.03 -30.84
C ALA A 120 -0.26 -14.65 -31.02
N ALA A 121 0.21 -13.55 -30.41
CA ALA A 121 1.59 -13.11 -30.49
C ALA A 121 2.60 -14.09 -29.85
N HIS A 122 2.14 -14.92 -28.91
CA HIS A 122 2.92 -15.95 -28.21
C HIS A 122 2.58 -17.39 -28.63
N GLY A 123 1.70 -17.58 -29.63
CA GLY A 123 1.31 -18.91 -30.09
C GLY A 123 0.49 -19.72 -29.08
N ILE A 124 -0.24 -19.07 -28.20
CA ILE A 124 -1.12 -19.69 -27.21
C ILE A 124 -2.49 -19.96 -27.86
N GLY A 125 -2.96 -21.19 -27.75
CA GLY A 125 -4.15 -21.70 -28.45
C GLY A 125 -3.88 -22.00 -29.93
N ALA A 126 -4.28 -23.18 -30.39
CA ALA A 126 -4.09 -23.65 -31.76
C ALA A 126 -4.85 -22.79 -32.78
N ASP A 127 -6.06 -22.38 -32.42
CA ASP A 127 -6.94 -21.58 -33.26
C ASP A 127 -7.71 -20.51 -32.47
N GLN A 128 -8.65 -19.85 -33.13
CA GLN A 128 -9.46 -18.78 -32.54
C GLN A 128 -10.45 -19.32 -31.49
N ASP A 129 -11.01 -20.51 -31.71
CA ASP A 129 -12.02 -21.08 -30.84
C ASP A 129 -11.39 -21.58 -29.53
N GLU A 130 -10.21 -22.19 -29.58
CA GLU A 130 -9.45 -22.57 -28.38
C GLU A 130 -9.04 -21.33 -27.57
N ARG A 131 -8.59 -20.26 -28.23
CA ARG A 131 -8.29 -18.98 -27.54
C ARG A 131 -9.54 -18.43 -26.87
N ARG A 132 -10.68 -18.44 -27.57
CA ARG A 132 -11.95 -17.96 -27.03
C ARG A 132 -12.38 -18.77 -25.80
N GLU A 133 -12.21 -20.08 -25.80
CA GLU A 133 -12.49 -20.94 -24.65
C GLU A 133 -11.63 -20.57 -23.44
N ARG A 134 -10.30 -20.52 -23.60
CA ARG A 134 -9.38 -20.09 -22.53
C ARG A 134 -9.71 -18.70 -22.00
N ILE A 135 -10.05 -17.76 -22.89
CA ILE A 135 -10.43 -16.40 -22.49
C ILE A 135 -11.70 -16.44 -21.65
N ARG A 136 -12.70 -17.27 -21.97
CA ARG A 136 -13.93 -17.38 -21.16
C ARG A 136 -13.61 -17.88 -19.75
N ASP A 137 -12.68 -18.82 -19.61
CA ASP A 137 -12.25 -19.32 -18.30
C ASP A 137 -11.58 -18.22 -17.47
N ILE A 138 -10.71 -17.42 -18.10
CA ILE A 138 -10.09 -16.26 -17.43
C ILE A 138 -11.14 -15.20 -17.08
N LEU A 139 -12.09 -14.91 -17.96
CA LEU A 139 -13.19 -13.98 -17.66
C LEU A 139 -14.01 -14.43 -16.46
N ALA A 140 -14.33 -15.74 -16.38
CA ALA A 140 -15.03 -16.31 -15.23
C ALA A 140 -14.22 -16.12 -13.93
N LYS A 141 -12.92 -16.38 -13.95
CA LYS A 141 -12.02 -16.16 -12.80
C LYS A 141 -11.97 -14.70 -12.35
N VAL A 142 -11.98 -13.75 -13.27
CA VAL A 142 -12.02 -12.31 -12.91
C VAL A 142 -13.43 -11.79 -12.65
N GLY A 143 -14.46 -12.65 -12.62
CA GLY A 143 -15.84 -12.28 -12.31
C GLY A 143 -16.55 -11.48 -13.41
N LEU A 144 -16.18 -11.70 -14.68
CA LEU A 144 -16.80 -11.06 -15.84
C LEU A 144 -17.63 -12.07 -16.66
N PRO A 145 -18.84 -11.69 -17.12
CA PRO A 145 -19.67 -12.57 -17.93
C PRO A 145 -19.08 -12.79 -19.33
N SER A 146 -19.40 -13.93 -19.94
CA SER A 146 -18.90 -14.28 -21.29
C SER A 146 -19.33 -13.30 -22.39
N ASN A 147 -20.46 -12.62 -22.24
CA ASN A 147 -20.90 -11.57 -23.15
C ASN A 147 -20.03 -10.29 -23.10
N ALA A 148 -19.05 -10.21 -22.18
CA ALA A 148 -18.04 -9.16 -22.18
C ALA A 148 -17.17 -9.18 -23.44
N LEU A 149 -17.00 -10.34 -24.08
CA LEU A 149 -16.11 -10.53 -25.23
C LEU A 149 -16.42 -9.62 -26.41
N SER A 150 -17.70 -9.45 -26.72
CA SER A 150 -18.17 -8.66 -27.85
C SER A 150 -18.23 -7.16 -27.58
N ARG A 151 -18.04 -6.75 -26.32
CA ARG A 151 -18.14 -5.36 -25.87
C ARG A 151 -16.79 -4.64 -25.98
N TYR A 152 -16.83 -3.32 -25.91
CA TYR A 152 -15.67 -2.42 -25.96
C TYR A 152 -15.35 -1.87 -24.56
N PRO A 153 -14.09 -1.45 -24.30
CA PRO A 153 -13.67 -0.97 -22.98
C PRO A 153 -14.54 0.14 -22.37
N HIS A 154 -15.03 1.06 -23.20
CA HIS A 154 -15.85 2.19 -22.75
C HIS A 154 -17.21 1.76 -22.19
N GLU A 155 -17.68 0.55 -22.49
CA GLU A 155 -18.96 0.01 -22.02
C GLU A 155 -18.89 -0.58 -20.60
N PHE A 156 -17.71 -0.57 -19.96
CA PHE A 156 -17.48 -1.15 -18.63
C PHE A 156 -17.24 -0.08 -17.56
N SER A 157 -17.56 -0.40 -16.30
CA SER A 157 -17.18 0.43 -15.14
C SER A 157 -15.67 0.42 -14.89
N GLY A 158 -15.16 1.33 -14.04
CA GLY A 158 -13.74 1.37 -13.68
C GLY A 158 -13.23 0.04 -13.13
N GLY A 159 -13.93 -0.56 -12.16
CA GLY A 159 -13.59 -1.86 -11.60
C GLY A 159 -13.66 -3.01 -12.61
N GLN A 160 -14.62 -2.99 -13.53
CA GLN A 160 -14.69 -3.98 -14.61
C GLN A 160 -13.53 -3.82 -15.60
N ARG A 161 -13.12 -2.59 -15.93
CA ARG A 161 -11.94 -2.33 -16.76
C ARG A 161 -10.66 -2.82 -16.08
N GLN A 162 -10.56 -2.65 -14.76
CA GLN A 162 -9.44 -3.20 -13.99
C GLN A 162 -9.40 -4.74 -14.09
N ARG A 163 -10.55 -5.41 -13.90
CA ARG A 163 -10.67 -6.87 -14.08
C ARG A 163 -10.29 -7.32 -15.49
N ILE A 164 -10.63 -6.54 -16.53
CA ILE A 164 -10.19 -6.79 -17.91
C ILE A 164 -8.68 -6.63 -18.05
N GLY A 165 -8.09 -5.62 -17.41
CA GLY A 165 -6.64 -5.42 -17.37
C GLY A 165 -5.90 -6.60 -16.71
N ILE A 166 -6.45 -7.12 -15.61
CA ILE A 166 -5.97 -8.34 -14.93
C ILE A 166 -6.10 -9.54 -15.87
N ALA A 167 -7.28 -9.74 -16.49
CA ALA A 167 -7.51 -10.82 -17.44
C ALA A 167 -6.50 -10.79 -18.60
N ARG A 168 -6.15 -9.60 -19.13
CA ARG A 168 -5.15 -9.45 -20.20
C ARG A 168 -3.76 -9.95 -19.78
N ALA A 169 -3.38 -9.80 -18.53
CA ALA A 169 -2.14 -10.38 -18.01
C ALA A 169 -2.27 -11.92 -17.87
N LEU A 170 -3.39 -12.39 -17.31
CA LEU A 170 -3.60 -13.81 -16.99
C LEU A 170 -3.71 -14.73 -18.20
N VAL A 171 -4.24 -14.26 -19.34
CA VAL A 171 -4.38 -15.10 -20.56
C VAL A 171 -3.04 -15.61 -21.12
N LEU A 172 -1.92 -15.07 -20.64
CA LEU A 172 -0.58 -15.52 -21.00
C LEU A 172 0.01 -16.56 -20.04
N GLU A 173 -0.71 -16.89 -18.97
CA GLU A 173 -0.30 -17.82 -17.90
C GLU A 173 1.06 -17.41 -17.31
N PRO A 174 1.19 -16.21 -16.72
CA PRO A 174 2.46 -15.70 -16.20
C PRO A 174 2.85 -16.33 -14.85
N ASP A 175 4.14 -16.31 -14.53
CA ASP A 175 4.64 -16.70 -13.21
C ASP A 175 4.65 -15.50 -12.24
N LEU A 176 4.97 -14.31 -12.78
CA LEU A 176 5.05 -13.06 -12.04
C LEU A 176 4.20 -11.98 -12.71
N ILE A 177 3.40 -11.28 -11.91
CA ILE A 177 2.64 -10.11 -12.33
C ILE A 177 3.09 -8.89 -11.51
N ILE A 178 3.48 -7.83 -12.21
CA ILE A 178 3.73 -6.51 -11.61
C ILE A 178 2.42 -5.73 -11.62
N CYS A 179 1.89 -5.40 -10.45
CA CYS A 179 0.67 -4.63 -10.29
C CYS A 179 1.02 -3.18 -9.95
N ASP A 180 0.96 -2.29 -10.93
CA ASP A 180 1.32 -0.87 -10.76
C ASP A 180 0.09 -0.05 -10.37
N GLU A 181 -0.06 0.19 -9.07
CA GLU A 181 -1.22 0.84 -8.47
C GLU A 181 -2.57 0.27 -8.93
N PRO A 182 -2.82 -1.04 -8.70
CA PRO A 182 -3.97 -1.74 -9.30
C PRO A 182 -5.34 -1.24 -8.85
N VAL A 183 -5.40 -0.36 -7.85
CA VAL A 183 -6.66 0.11 -7.24
C VAL A 183 -6.75 1.63 -7.08
N SER A 184 -5.74 2.41 -7.48
CA SER A 184 -5.66 3.85 -7.12
C SER A 184 -6.75 4.72 -7.74
N ALA A 185 -7.30 4.32 -8.89
CA ALA A 185 -8.37 5.04 -9.59
C ALA A 185 -9.79 4.56 -9.23
N LEU A 186 -9.95 3.75 -8.17
CA LEU A 186 -11.20 3.07 -7.84
C LEU A 186 -11.76 3.51 -6.49
N ASP A 187 -13.09 3.47 -6.35
CA ASP A 187 -13.77 3.68 -5.07
C ASP A 187 -13.39 2.59 -4.05
N VAL A 188 -13.34 2.93 -2.76
CA VAL A 188 -12.86 2.05 -1.67
C VAL A 188 -13.48 0.65 -1.70
N SER A 189 -14.80 0.55 -1.94
CA SER A 189 -15.48 -0.75 -2.02
C SER A 189 -15.03 -1.60 -3.21
N ILE A 190 -14.69 -0.97 -4.34
CA ILE A 190 -14.16 -1.62 -5.52
C ILE A 190 -12.68 -1.98 -5.33
N GLN A 191 -11.90 -1.16 -4.62
CA GLN A 191 -10.52 -1.49 -4.27
C GLN A 191 -10.47 -2.82 -3.52
N ALA A 192 -11.28 -2.98 -2.47
CA ALA A 192 -11.37 -4.22 -1.70
C ALA A 192 -11.74 -5.43 -2.57
N GLN A 193 -12.71 -5.27 -3.48
CA GLN A 193 -13.09 -6.34 -4.41
C GLN A 193 -11.97 -6.75 -5.38
N VAL A 194 -11.10 -5.82 -5.78
CA VAL A 194 -9.96 -6.11 -6.66
C VAL A 194 -8.82 -6.77 -5.86
N ILE A 195 -8.58 -6.33 -4.62
CA ILE A 195 -7.59 -6.96 -3.74
C ILE A 195 -7.96 -8.42 -3.45
N ASN A 196 -9.20 -8.68 -3.01
CA ASN A 196 -9.67 -10.04 -2.78
C ASN A 196 -9.58 -10.91 -4.04
N LEU A 197 -9.88 -10.34 -5.21
CA LEU A 197 -9.71 -11.05 -6.47
C LEU A 197 -8.24 -11.44 -6.71
N LEU A 198 -7.30 -10.54 -6.47
CA LEU A 198 -5.88 -10.85 -6.65
C LEU A 198 -5.42 -11.95 -5.69
N GLU A 199 -5.85 -11.93 -4.43
CA GLU A 199 -5.58 -12.99 -3.44
C GLU A 199 -6.15 -14.34 -3.91
N GLU A 200 -7.41 -14.38 -4.33
CA GLU A 200 -8.05 -15.59 -4.88
C GLU A 200 -7.31 -16.14 -6.12
N LEU A 201 -6.82 -15.26 -6.99
CA LEU A 201 -6.03 -15.62 -8.16
C LEU A 201 -4.64 -16.15 -7.76
N GLN A 202 -4.00 -15.54 -6.75
CA GLN A 202 -2.74 -16.00 -6.18
C GLN A 202 -2.86 -17.45 -5.74
N GLU A 203 -3.84 -17.74 -4.89
CA GLU A 203 -4.05 -19.07 -4.31
C GLU A 203 -4.44 -20.09 -5.37
N SER A 204 -5.37 -19.74 -6.26
CA SER A 204 -5.92 -20.68 -7.23
C SER A 204 -5.02 -20.95 -8.43
N MET A 205 -4.08 -20.06 -8.73
CA MET A 205 -3.19 -20.16 -9.91
C MET A 205 -1.70 -20.20 -9.55
N GLY A 206 -1.33 -20.08 -8.27
CA GLY A 206 0.06 -20.07 -7.82
C GLY A 206 0.85 -18.85 -8.32
N LEU A 207 0.18 -17.71 -8.48
CA LEU A 207 0.81 -16.50 -9.01
C LEU A 207 1.74 -15.85 -8.00
N THR A 208 2.75 -15.16 -8.51
CA THR A 208 3.64 -14.29 -7.72
C THR A 208 3.34 -12.84 -8.07
N TYR A 209 3.34 -11.96 -7.08
CA TYR A 209 3.04 -10.54 -7.28
C TYR A 209 4.17 -9.63 -6.80
N LEU A 210 4.44 -8.58 -7.58
CA LEU A 210 5.07 -7.35 -7.09
C LEU A 210 4.01 -6.24 -7.17
N VAL A 211 3.43 -5.88 -6.03
CA VAL A 211 2.39 -4.85 -5.94
C VAL A 211 3.01 -3.52 -5.62
N ILE A 212 2.90 -2.56 -6.52
CA ILE A 212 3.31 -1.18 -6.30
C ILE A 212 2.08 -0.40 -5.83
N ALA A 213 2.21 0.30 -4.71
CA ALA A 213 1.19 1.22 -4.25
C ALA A 213 1.79 2.43 -3.54
N HIS A 214 0.99 3.47 -3.37
CA HIS A 214 1.32 4.60 -2.49
C HIS A 214 0.58 4.55 -1.15
N ASP A 215 -0.45 3.69 -1.03
CA ASP A 215 -1.23 3.52 0.19
C ASP A 215 -0.82 2.23 0.91
N LEU A 216 -0.31 2.39 2.13
CA LEU A 216 0.04 1.28 3.01
C LEU A 216 -1.20 0.46 3.40
N ALA A 217 -2.37 1.08 3.61
CA ALA A 217 -3.58 0.36 4.00
C ALA A 217 -3.93 -0.75 3.00
N VAL A 218 -3.85 -0.46 1.71
CA VAL A 218 -4.10 -1.42 0.63
C VAL A 218 -3.07 -2.55 0.63
N VAL A 219 -1.78 -2.21 0.79
CA VAL A 219 -0.68 -3.17 0.66
C VAL A 219 -0.64 -4.15 1.82
N ARG A 220 -1.10 -3.73 3.02
CA ARG A 220 -1.20 -4.62 4.19
C ARG A 220 -1.98 -5.90 3.90
N HIS A 221 -3.09 -5.77 3.18
CA HIS A 221 -4.03 -6.88 3.00
C HIS A 221 -3.49 -7.97 2.09
N ILE A 222 -2.74 -7.59 1.05
CA ILE A 222 -2.33 -8.50 -0.02
C ILE A 222 -0.86 -8.97 0.09
N SER A 223 -0.01 -8.29 0.86
CA SER A 223 1.44 -8.52 0.81
C SER A 223 1.96 -9.37 1.96
N ASP A 224 2.86 -10.31 1.65
CA ASP A 224 3.60 -11.09 2.63
C ASP A 224 4.80 -10.29 3.17
N VAL A 225 5.50 -9.60 2.28
CA VAL A 225 6.67 -8.76 2.57
C VAL A 225 6.46 -7.38 1.96
N ILE A 226 6.88 -6.34 2.67
CA ILE A 226 6.74 -4.96 2.23
C ILE A 226 8.12 -4.29 2.22
N GLY A 227 8.50 -3.76 1.06
CA GLY A 227 9.60 -2.84 0.86
C GLY A 227 9.13 -1.40 0.79
N VAL A 228 9.69 -0.53 1.62
CA VAL A 228 9.44 0.92 1.62
C VAL A 228 10.54 1.61 0.81
N MET A 229 10.14 2.29 -0.26
CA MET A 229 11.02 2.99 -1.19
C MET A 229 10.96 4.51 -0.96
N TYR A 230 12.13 5.12 -0.77
CA TYR A 230 12.30 6.56 -0.71
C TYR A 230 13.37 7.02 -1.70
N LEU A 231 13.00 7.94 -2.58
CA LEU A 231 13.89 8.60 -3.55
C LEU A 231 14.85 7.62 -4.24
N GLY A 232 14.35 6.58 -4.89
CA GLY A 232 15.15 5.62 -5.65
C GLY A 232 15.82 4.50 -4.84
N SER A 233 15.63 4.43 -3.52
CA SER A 233 16.26 3.43 -2.63
C SER A 233 15.25 2.72 -1.75
N LEU A 234 15.50 1.46 -1.38
CA LEU A 234 14.81 0.83 -0.26
C LEU A 234 15.35 1.41 1.05
N VAL A 235 14.44 1.83 1.93
CA VAL A 235 14.78 2.33 3.27
C VAL A 235 14.36 1.38 4.38
N GLU A 236 13.44 0.48 4.09
CA GLU A 236 12.97 -0.56 5.01
C GLU A 236 12.38 -1.72 4.20
N GLU A 237 12.58 -2.95 4.67
CA GLU A 237 12.00 -4.18 4.09
C GLU A 237 11.69 -5.14 5.24
N ALA A 238 10.46 -5.63 5.35
CA ALA A 238 10.09 -6.54 6.44
C ALA A 238 8.89 -7.40 6.05
N PRO A 239 8.65 -8.53 6.75
CA PRO A 239 7.33 -9.16 6.76
C PRO A 239 6.24 -8.12 7.06
N SER A 240 5.10 -8.23 6.36
CA SER A 240 4.02 -7.24 6.42
C SER A 240 3.62 -6.94 7.88
N ASP A 241 3.29 -7.97 8.65
CA ASP A 241 2.87 -7.81 10.06
C ASP A 241 3.93 -7.10 10.90
N ALA A 242 5.21 -7.49 10.78
CA ALA A 242 6.31 -6.86 11.51
C ALA A 242 6.47 -5.37 11.17
N LEU A 243 6.29 -4.99 9.90
CA LEU A 243 6.35 -3.59 9.47
C LEU A 243 5.22 -2.74 10.08
N TYR A 244 4.01 -3.29 10.19
CA TYR A 244 2.86 -2.58 10.77
C TYR A 244 2.91 -2.53 12.29
N GLU A 245 3.42 -3.57 12.92
CA GLU A 245 3.59 -3.62 14.38
C GLU A 245 4.69 -2.66 14.85
N GLU A 246 5.86 -2.69 14.19
CA GLU A 246 7.02 -1.92 14.62
C GLU A 246 7.82 -1.33 13.44
N PRO A 247 7.31 -0.28 12.77
CA PRO A 247 8.06 0.40 11.72
C PRO A 247 9.33 1.05 12.29
N LEU A 248 10.49 0.73 11.72
CA LEU A 248 11.80 1.11 12.23
C LEU A 248 12.32 2.41 11.60
N HIS A 249 12.20 2.56 10.28
CA HIS A 249 12.73 3.73 9.59
C HIS A 249 11.86 4.97 9.87
N PRO A 250 12.45 6.14 10.19
CA PRO A 250 11.72 7.39 10.40
C PRO A 250 10.69 7.75 9.32
N TYR A 251 11.02 7.49 8.05
CA TYR A 251 10.09 7.68 6.93
C TYR A 251 8.89 6.74 7.01
N THR A 252 9.10 5.45 7.26
CA THR A 252 8.03 4.46 7.40
C THR A 252 7.15 4.77 8.60
N ARG A 253 7.74 5.18 9.74
CA ARG A 253 6.99 5.65 10.91
C ARG A 253 6.07 6.82 10.54
N ALA A 254 6.57 7.76 9.74
CA ALA A 254 5.77 8.89 9.28
C ALA A 254 4.64 8.48 8.35
N LEU A 255 4.92 7.63 7.35
CA LEU A 255 3.88 7.09 6.46
C LEU A 255 2.80 6.34 7.25
N MET A 256 3.20 5.45 8.17
CA MET A 256 2.28 4.69 9.01
C MET A 256 1.42 5.60 9.88
N SER A 257 1.98 6.69 10.43
CA SER A 257 1.23 7.65 11.26
C SER A 257 0.13 8.39 10.50
N ALA A 258 0.16 8.37 9.17
CA ALA A 258 -0.86 8.96 8.31
C ALA A 258 -1.98 7.98 7.91
N VAL A 259 -1.79 6.68 8.10
CA VAL A 259 -2.79 5.65 7.77
C VAL A 259 -3.90 5.66 8.82
N PRO A 260 -5.18 5.89 8.48
CA PRO A 260 -6.27 5.91 9.45
C PRO A 260 -6.44 4.55 10.15
N VAL A 261 -6.68 4.57 11.46
CA VAL A 261 -7.07 3.37 12.21
C VAL A 261 -8.60 3.32 12.34
N PRO A 262 -9.25 2.16 12.12
CA PRO A 262 -10.71 2.06 12.23
C PRO A 262 -11.27 2.37 13.63
N ASP A 263 -10.48 2.15 14.68
CA ASP A 263 -10.87 2.41 16.07
C ASP A 263 -10.72 3.93 16.39
N PRO A 264 -11.83 4.65 16.66
CA PRO A 264 -11.79 6.08 16.91
C PRO A 264 -10.97 6.47 18.15
N GLU A 265 -10.99 5.66 19.21
CA GLU A 265 -10.26 5.99 20.42
C GLU A 265 -8.75 5.82 20.23
N VAL A 266 -8.34 4.86 19.39
CA VAL A 266 -6.93 4.68 19.01
C VAL A 266 -6.49 5.81 18.09
N GLU A 267 -7.31 6.18 17.11
CA GLU A 267 -7.02 7.28 16.18
C GLU A 267 -6.87 8.63 16.90
N ASP A 268 -7.78 8.95 17.84
CA ASP A 268 -7.74 10.22 18.59
C ASP A 268 -6.48 10.37 19.46
N ARG A 269 -5.91 9.26 19.93
CA ARG A 269 -4.69 9.24 20.77
C ARG A 269 -3.40 9.20 19.95
N ARG A 270 -3.50 9.05 18.63
CA ARG A 270 -2.33 8.79 17.78
C ARG A 270 -1.59 10.08 17.43
N GLU A 271 -0.28 10.06 17.66
CA GLU A 271 0.58 11.16 17.25
C GLU A 271 0.88 11.08 15.74
N ARG A 272 0.51 12.14 15.00
CA ARG A 272 0.83 12.26 13.58
C ARG A 272 2.22 12.86 13.40
N ILE A 273 3.07 12.17 12.65
CA ILE A 273 4.39 12.69 12.30
C ILE A 273 4.25 13.47 10.98
N LEU A 274 4.20 14.80 11.08
CA LEU A 274 4.13 15.65 9.91
C LEU A 274 5.51 15.81 9.28
N LEU A 275 5.65 15.35 8.04
CA LEU A 275 6.85 15.62 7.25
C LEU A 275 6.77 17.04 6.69
N HIS A 276 7.83 17.82 6.90
CA HIS A 276 7.93 19.19 6.38
C HIS A 276 8.68 19.22 5.05
N GLY A 277 8.25 20.12 4.15
CA GLY A 277 8.86 20.31 2.84
C GLY A 277 8.48 19.26 1.79
N ASP A 278 8.78 19.57 0.53
CA ASP A 278 8.49 18.71 -0.61
C ASP A 278 9.49 17.54 -0.72
N LEU A 279 9.09 16.49 -1.44
CA LEU A 279 10.02 15.43 -1.83
C LEU A 279 11.19 16.02 -2.63
N PRO A 280 12.46 15.79 -2.22
CA PRO A 280 13.62 16.29 -2.95
C PRO A 280 13.61 15.82 -4.40
N SER A 281 14.26 16.59 -5.29
CA SER A 281 14.37 16.20 -6.69
C SER A 281 15.26 14.97 -6.83
N PRO A 282 14.82 13.91 -7.53
CA PRO A 282 15.68 12.77 -7.87
C PRO A 282 16.82 13.15 -8.84
N ALA A 283 16.81 14.36 -9.42
CA ALA A 283 17.92 14.87 -10.24
C ALA A 283 19.08 15.44 -9.39
N ASN A 284 18.80 15.82 -8.14
CA ASN A 284 19.78 16.32 -7.19
C ASN A 284 19.44 15.78 -5.79
N PRO A 285 19.62 14.47 -5.57
CA PRO A 285 19.27 13.83 -4.30
C PRO A 285 20.14 14.38 -3.16
N PRO A 286 19.62 14.48 -1.92
CA PRO A 286 20.44 14.83 -0.75
C PRO A 286 21.60 13.85 -0.55
N SER A 287 22.70 14.35 0.01
CA SER A 287 23.86 13.53 0.38
C SER A 287 23.55 12.60 1.56
N GLY A 288 24.39 11.60 1.76
CA GLY A 288 24.20 10.63 2.83
C GLY A 288 22.86 9.91 2.78
N CYS A 289 22.11 9.94 3.88
CA CYS A 289 20.74 9.47 3.98
C CYS A 289 19.79 10.41 3.21
N ARG A 290 19.21 9.96 2.10
CA ARG A 290 18.32 10.78 1.26
C ARG A 290 17.14 11.42 2.02
N PHE A 291 16.72 10.82 3.13
CA PHE A 291 15.62 11.31 3.96
C PHE A 291 16.05 12.34 5.01
N HIS A 292 17.35 12.61 5.20
CA HIS A 292 17.85 13.47 6.29
C HIS A 292 17.28 14.90 6.27
N THR A 293 16.88 15.41 5.10
CA THR A 293 16.29 16.75 4.95
C THR A 293 14.86 16.86 5.48
N ARG A 294 14.17 15.72 5.65
CA ARG A 294 12.78 15.61 6.12
C ARG A 294 12.65 14.77 7.40
N CYS A 295 13.72 14.14 7.85
CA CYS A 295 13.74 13.28 9.03
C CYS A 295 13.71 14.11 10.32
N PRO A 296 12.71 13.95 11.20
CA PRO A 296 12.67 14.68 12.46
C PRO A 296 13.73 14.20 13.48
N TRP A 297 14.44 13.11 13.19
CA TRP A 297 15.57 12.60 13.98
C TRP A 297 16.93 12.82 13.32
N ALA A 298 17.01 13.63 12.25
CA ALA A 298 18.25 13.82 11.50
C ALA A 298 19.42 14.24 12.40
N GLN A 299 20.55 13.55 12.27
CA GLN A 299 21.83 13.86 12.93
C GLN A 299 22.88 14.24 11.89
N PRO A 300 24.01 14.87 12.28
CA PRO A 300 25.07 15.26 11.33
C PRO A 300 25.55 14.11 10.43
N LYS A 301 25.73 12.90 10.99
CA LYS A 301 26.10 11.68 10.25
C LYS A 301 25.17 11.39 9.08
N CYS A 302 23.87 11.71 9.21
CA CYS A 302 22.89 11.46 8.16
C CYS A 302 23.12 12.27 6.89
N ALA A 303 23.77 13.43 6.96
CA ALA A 303 24.08 14.24 5.78
C ALA A 303 25.37 13.78 5.08
N GLU A 304 26.25 13.07 5.77
CA GLU A 304 27.59 12.68 5.32
C GLU A 304 27.62 11.26 4.74
N GLU A 305 26.91 10.32 5.39
CA GLU A 305 27.02 8.90 5.09
C GLU A 305 25.67 8.30 4.67
N ARG A 306 25.65 7.50 3.60
CA ARG A 306 24.45 6.78 3.17
C ARG A 306 24.31 5.51 4.00
N PRO A 307 23.21 5.33 4.76
CA PRO A 307 23.01 4.12 5.54
C PRO A 307 22.79 2.93 4.61
N GLU A 308 23.38 1.79 4.96
CA GLU A 308 23.16 0.51 4.28
C GLU A 308 21.86 -0.14 4.78
N LEU A 309 21.21 -0.92 3.92
CA LEU A 309 20.02 -1.68 4.29
C LEU A 309 20.44 -2.94 5.07
N THR A 310 20.42 -2.87 6.39
CA THR A 310 20.90 -3.95 7.28
C THR A 310 19.75 -4.62 8.03
N ASP A 311 19.87 -5.92 8.27
CA ASP A 311 18.90 -6.71 9.05
C ASP A 311 18.97 -6.33 10.54
N ALA A 312 17.86 -5.82 11.08
CA ALA A 312 17.66 -5.51 12.49
C ALA A 312 17.13 -6.72 13.30
N GLY A 313 16.97 -7.88 12.66
CA GLY A 313 16.47 -9.12 13.23
C GLY A 313 15.16 -9.57 12.56
N GLY A 314 14.95 -10.88 12.47
CA GLY A 314 13.69 -11.45 11.96
C GLY A 314 13.41 -11.19 10.48
N GLY A 315 14.43 -10.82 9.69
CA GLY A 315 14.26 -10.42 8.29
C GLY A 315 13.77 -8.98 8.11
N HIS A 316 13.76 -8.18 9.18
CA HIS A 316 13.39 -6.76 9.16
C HIS A 316 14.62 -5.91 8.87
N LYS A 317 14.81 -5.51 7.62
CA LYS A 317 15.92 -4.68 7.20
C LYS A 317 15.57 -3.20 7.22
N VAL A 318 16.52 -2.37 7.61
CA VAL A 318 16.35 -0.91 7.68
C VAL A 318 17.64 -0.19 7.29
N ALA A 319 17.50 0.90 6.53
CA ALA A 319 18.60 1.78 6.15
C ALA A 319 18.57 3.05 7.00
N CYS A 320 18.93 2.94 8.28
CA CYS A 320 19.01 4.07 9.21
C CYS A 320 20.20 3.93 10.16
N HIS A 321 20.94 5.03 10.36
CA HIS A 321 22.09 5.06 11.26
C HIS A 321 21.72 4.95 12.74
N PHE A 322 20.49 5.31 13.12
CA PHE A 322 20.06 5.51 14.50
C PHE A 322 18.83 4.68 14.87
N THR A 323 18.62 3.54 14.21
CA THR A 323 17.46 2.65 14.48
C THR A 323 17.34 2.30 15.96
N GLY A 324 18.45 1.92 16.59
CA GLY A 324 18.48 1.49 17.99
C GLY A 324 18.10 2.63 18.95
N GLU A 325 18.67 3.81 18.76
CA GLU A 325 18.43 4.99 19.61
C GLU A 325 17.02 5.56 19.44
N ILE A 326 16.49 5.51 18.22
CA ILE A 326 15.11 5.92 17.92
C ILE A 326 14.11 4.94 18.53
N LYS A 327 14.41 3.64 18.50
CA LYS A 327 13.59 2.59 19.12
C LYS A 327 13.63 2.66 20.66
N ALA A 328 14.81 2.89 21.22
CA ALA A 328 15.00 3.04 22.67
C ALA A 328 14.46 4.37 23.24
N GLY A 329 14.06 5.31 22.38
CA GLY A 329 13.62 6.66 22.80
C GLY A 329 14.74 7.54 23.33
N THR A 330 16.01 7.15 23.17
CA THR A 330 17.17 7.95 23.57
C THR A 330 17.43 9.09 22.58
N LEU A 331 16.97 8.96 21.33
CA LEU A 331 16.97 10.03 20.34
C LEU A 331 15.55 10.58 20.13
N ARG A 332 15.33 11.83 20.53
CA ARG A 332 14.02 12.51 20.42
C ARG A 332 13.82 13.19 19.07
N ARG A 333 12.56 13.41 18.71
CA ARG A 333 12.21 14.18 17.50
C ARG A 333 12.47 15.66 17.73
N ALA A 334 12.87 16.35 16.66
CA ALA A 334 12.85 17.81 16.64
C ALA A 334 11.42 18.33 16.85
N GLY A 335 11.21 19.18 17.85
CA GLY A 335 9.91 19.77 18.18
C GLY A 335 9.07 19.00 19.20
N GLU A 336 9.55 17.87 19.72
CA GLU A 336 8.88 17.12 20.79
C GLU A 336 8.99 17.89 22.12
N PRO A 337 7.87 18.16 22.84
CA PRO A 337 7.92 18.86 24.11
C PRO A 337 8.72 18.05 25.15
N GLU A 338 9.52 18.72 25.98
CA GLU A 338 10.22 18.03 27.06
C GLU A 338 9.20 17.31 27.96
N PRO A 339 9.45 16.05 28.36
CA PRO A 339 8.58 15.38 29.29
C PRO A 339 8.54 16.22 30.56
N SER A 340 7.35 16.66 30.94
CA SER A 340 7.10 17.31 32.23
C SER A 340 7.74 16.44 33.30
N ALA A 341 8.74 16.98 34.00
CA ALA A 341 9.28 16.34 35.19
C ALA A 341 8.10 15.86 36.04
N ALA A 342 8.12 14.58 36.43
CA ALA A 342 7.10 14.03 37.31
C ALA A 342 6.93 14.99 38.51
N PRO A 343 5.69 15.32 38.93
CA PRO A 343 5.51 16.14 40.10
C PRO A 343 6.23 15.47 41.28
N GLU A 344 7.18 16.18 41.89
CA GLU A 344 7.83 15.74 43.11
C GLU A 344 6.73 15.31 44.11
N PRO A 345 6.90 14.17 44.80
CA PRO A 345 5.89 13.70 45.74
C PRO A 345 5.68 14.78 46.81
N SER A 346 4.49 15.37 46.81
CA SER A 346 4.11 16.37 47.79
C SER A 346 4.18 15.75 49.19
N ALA A 347 4.82 16.48 50.11
CA ALA A 347 4.99 16.08 51.50
C ALA A 347 3.63 15.74 52.16
N PRO A 348 3.60 14.79 53.13
CA PRO A 348 2.35 14.30 53.70
C PRO A 348 1.58 15.42 54.41
N ALA A 349 0.29 15.50 54.09
CA ALA A 349 -0.64 16.46 54.66
C ALA A 349 -0.72 16.33 56.19
N LYS A 350 -0.63 17.46 56.90
CA LYS A 350 -0.84 17.54 58.34
C LYS A 350 -2.32 17.25 58.65
N THR A 351 -2.56 16.28 59.52
CA THR A 351 -3.86 15.93 60.11
C THR A 351 -4.44 17.11 60.91
N VAL A 352 -5.69 17.47 60.62
CA VAL A 352 -6.51 18.41 61.40
C VAL A 352 -7.32 17.62 62.44
N PRO A 353 -7.41 18.04 63.71
CA PRO A 353 -8.16 17.31 64.75
C PRO A 353 -9.67 17.63 64.71
N PRO A 354 -10.53 16.73 65.23
CA PRO A 354 -11.98 16.87 65.11
C PRO A 354 -12.57 17.86 66.14
N GLN A 355 -13.58 18.62 65.73
CA GLN A 355 -14.43 19.42 66.62
C GLN A 355 -15.67 18.64 67.07
N ALA A 356 -16.05 18.84 68.34
CA ALA A 356 -17.16 18.19 69.04
C ALA A 356 -18.52 18.89 68.78
N PRO A 357 -19.67 18.23 69.05
CA PRO A 357 -21.00 18.68 68.64
C PRO A 357 -21.79 19.38 69.78
N ALA A 358 -22.82 20.15 69.42
CA ALA A 358 -23.90 20.62 70.31
C ALA A 358 -25.13 21.10 69.48
N PRO A 359 -26.33 21.33 70.06
CA PRO A 359 -27.36 20.31 70.31
C PRO A 359 -28.77 20.64 69.76
N GLU A 360 -29.70 19.67 69.82
CA GLU A 360 -31.17 19.78 69.59
C GLU A 360 -31.87 20.60 70.71
N ALA A 361 -33.10 21.15 70.65
CA ALA A 361 -34.34 20.86 69.93
C ALA A 361 -35.33 22.07 70.00
N GLU A 362 -36.39 22.10 69.18
CA GLU A 362 -37.83 22.18 69.56
C GLU A 362 -38.75 22.59 68.39
N THR A 363 -39.86 21.86 68.22
CA THR A 363 -41.04 22.10 67.34
C THR A 363 -42.19 22.70 68.16
N PRO A 364 -43.15 23.45 67.58
CA PRO A 364 -44.40 22.86 67.01
C PRO A 364 -44.89 23.67 65.77
N GLU A 365 -45.99 23.44 65.02
CA GLU A 365 -47.26 22.75 65.18
C GLU A 365 -47.90 22.58 63.76
N ALA A 366 -48.91 21.71 63.64
CA ALA A 366 -49.51 21.25 62.39
C ALA A 366 -50.77 22.04 61.96
N GLU A 367 -51.12 21.99 60.67
CA GLU A 367 -52.53 22.00 60.24
C GLU A 367 -52.73 21.22 58.93
N ALA A 368 -53.89 20.58 58.83
CA ALA A 368 -54.22 19.45 57.99
C ALA A 368 -55.22 19.79 56.86
N SER A 369 -55.25 18.97 55.81
CA SER A 369 -56.45 18.43 55.12
C SER A 369 -55.98 17.71 53.84
N GLU A 370 -56.09 16.38 53.76
CA GLU A 370 -57.24 15.62 53.20
C GLU A 370 -57.47 15.92 51.70
N GLY A 371 -57.46 14.96 50.77
CA GLY A 371 -57.29 13.52 50.86
C GLY A 371 -57.69 12.84 49.53
N SER A 372 -57.41 11.54 49.49
CA SER A 372 -58.09 10.49 48.72
C SER A 372 -57.97 10.49 47.19
N SER A 373 -57.12 9.62 46.61
CA SER A 373 -57.41 8.21 46.21
C SER A 373 -58.09 8.15 44.83
N GLY A 374 -57.88 7.16 43.97
CA GLY A 374 -57.08 5.94 43.99
C GLY A 374 -57.37 5.18 42.68
N GLU A 375 -56.38 4.42 42.23
CA GLU A 375 -56.46 3.11 41.55
C GLU A 375 -57.32 2.90 40.29
N GLY A 376 -56.73 2.20 39.31
CA GLY A 376 -57.51 1.45 38.31
C GLY A 376 -56.79 1.11 37.00
N LYS A 377 -55.92 0.09 37.00
CA LYS A 377 -55.51 -0.71 35.81
C LYS A 377 -56.67 -1.69 35.43
N PRO A 378 -56.57 -2.55 34.39
CA PRO A 378 -56.34 -2.36 32.94
C PRO A 378 -57.51 -2.95 32.10
N GLY A 379 -57.50 -2.82 30.76
CA GLY A 379 -58.44 -3.56 29.91
C GLY A 379 -58.19 -3.46 28.40
N ALA A 380 -57.99 -4.61 27.77
CA ALA A 380 -57.64 -4.82 26.36
C ALA A 380 -58.78 -4.56 25.35
N LYS A 381 -58.42 -4.29 24.08
CA LYS A 381 -59.06 -4.85 22.86
C LYS A 381 -58.40 -4.37 21.55
N ALA A 382 -58.01 -5.32 20.70
CA ALA A 382 -58.01 -5.20 19.23
C ALA A 382 -59.40 -5.66 18.70
N PRO A 383 -59.74 -5.75 17.38
CA PRO A 383 -58.97 -5.48 16.14
C PRO A 383 -59.77 -4.75 15.01
N GLY A 384 -59.15 -4.54 13.83
CA GLY A 384 -59.83 -4.26 12.53
C GLY A 384 -59.00 -3.34 11.60
N ALA A 385 -58.37 -3.79 10.52
CA ALA A 385 -58.86 -4.27 9.21
C ALA A 385 -59.07 -3.16 8.14
N LYS A 386 -58.32 -3.25 7.02
CA LYS A 386 -58.56 -2.87 5.59
C LYS A 386 -57.23 -2.39 4.96
N ALA A 387 -56.60 -3.06 3.98
CA ALA A 387 -56.98 -3.50 2.61
C ALA A 387 -56.77 -2.42 1.52
N SER A 388 -56.37 -2.91 0.33
CA SER A 388 -56.17 -2.28 -1.00
C SER A 388 -54.96 -1.32 -1.16
N GLY A 389 -54.11 -1.38 -2.19
CA GLY A 389 -54.09 -2.15 -3.44
C GLY A 389 -53.65 -1.24 -4.62
N GLU A 390 -52.67 -1.71 -5.41
CA GLU A 390 -52.32 -1.36 -6.82
C GLU A 390 -52.01 0.11 -7.19
N LYS A 391 -51.04 0.45 -8.04
CA LYS A 391 -50.44 -0.20 -9.22
C LYS A 391 -48.94 0.06 -9.33
#